data_AF-A0A315XXL4-F1
#
_entry.id   AF-A0A315XXL4-F1
#
_cell.length_a   1.000
_cell.length_b   1.000
_cell.length_c   1.000
_cell.angle_alpha   90.00
_cell.angle_beta   90.00
_cell.angle_gamma   90.00
#
_symmetry.space_group_name_H-M   'P 1'
#
loop_
_entity.id
_entity.type
_entity.pdbx_description
1 polymer ?
#
loop_
_entity_poly.entity_id
_entity_poly.type
_entity_poly.pdbx_seq_one_letter_code
_entity_poly.pdbx_strand_id
1 'polypeptide(L)'
;MLIFDKPKWHIDAGMNIKDVLEKFRIVFDFLLSNDMLSNDGIEQIEIGIDEECSLNEMAVNKKGKSFLEYCYNDIINYNSEDIATALYEKLLSFNKLQEHC
;
A
#
# COMPACT_ATOMS: atom_id res chain seq x y z
N MET A 1 3.84 -14.12 8.98
CA MET A 1 3.06 -13.10 8.26
C MET A 1 3.89 -11.84 8.18
N LEU A 2 4.31 -11.48 6.97
CA LEU A 2 4.95 -10.19 6.70
C LEU A 2 3.91 -9.08 6.71
N ILE A 3 4.21 -7.97 7.41
CA ILE A 3 3.38 -6.77 7.49
C ILE A 3 4.21 -5.63 6.92
N PHE A 4 3.72 -5.01 5.86
CA PHE A 4 4.36 -3.86 5.21
C PHE A 4 4.06 -2.56 5.96
N ASP A 5 2.82 -2.37 6.40
CA ASP A 5 2.38 -1.15 7.08
C ASP A 5 1.14 -1.37 7.94
N LYS A 6 0.96 -0.51 8.95
CA LYS A 6 -0.27 -0.43 9.77
C LYS A 6 -0.60 1.01 10.13
N PRO A 7 -1.86 1.46 10.01
CA PRO A 7 -2.27 2.80 10.43
C PRO A 7 -1.95 3.04 11.92
N LYS A 8 -2.22 2.05 12.77
CA LYS A 8 -1.95 2.09 14.20
C LYS A 8 -0.52 2.54 14.54
N TRP A 9 0.49 2.09 13.80
CA TRP A 9 1.88 2.45 14.05
C TRP A 9 2.15 3.95 13.86
N HIS A 10 1.53 4.55 12.85
CA HIS A 10 1.65 5.99 12.59
C HIS A 10 0.86 6.81 13.62
N ILE A 11 -0.32 6.34 14.00
CA ILE A 11 -1.20 6.99 14.99
C ILE A 11 -0.55 6.97 16.37
N ASP A 12 0.02 5.84 16.79
CA ASP A 12 0.75 5.69 18.05
C ASP A 12 2.00 6.61 18.09
N ALA A 13 2.57 6.93 16.92
CA ALA A 13 3.66 7.91 16.78
C ALA A 13 3.18 9.38 16.81
N GLY A 14 1.88 9.62 16.98
CA GLY A 14 1.29 10.96 17.09
C GLY A 14 0.86 11.60 15.76
N MET A 15 0.81 10.82 14.67
CA MET A 15 0.31 11.32 13.38
C MET A 15 -1.21 11.50 13.39
N ASN A 16 -1.70 12.39 12.54
CA ASN A 16 -3.14 12.63 12.41
C ASN A 16 -3.85 11.40 11.83
N ILE A 17 -4.84 10.87 12.57
CA ILE A 17 -5.60 9.68 12.18
C ILE A 17 -6.23 9.83 10.79
N LYS A 18 -6.81 10.99 10.46
CA LYS A 18 -7.48 11.19 9.17
C LYS A 18 -6.48 11.11 8.02
N ASP A 19 -5.33 11.75 8.17
CA ASP A 19 -4.29 11.78 7.13
C ASP A 19 -3.67 10.39 6.93
N VAL A 20 -3.45 9.64 8.03
CA VAL A 20 -2.97 8.27 7.98
C VAL A 20 -3.98 7.36 7.28
N LEU A 21 -5.25 7.39 7.68
CA LEU A 21 -6.27 6.54 7.05
C LEU A 21 -6.48 6.89 5.57
N GLU A 22 -6.39 8.17 5.21
CA GLU A 22 -6.48 8.60 3.82
C GLU A 22 -5.30 8.09 2.98
N LYS A 23 -4.08 8.17 3.50
CA LYS A 23 -2.90 7.55 2.87
C LYS A 23 -3.14 6.06 2.62
N PHE A 24 -3.68 5.33 3.60
CA PHE A 24 -3.95 3.90 3.43
C PHE A 24 -5.02 3.62 2.37
N ARG A 25 -6.10 4.42 2.32
CA ARG A 25 -7.09 4.30 1.23
C ARG A 25 -6.45 4.46 -0.13
N ILE A 26 -5.64 5.50 -0.32
CA ILE A 26 -4.92 5.76 -1.58
C ILE A 26 -4.03 4.56 -1.96
N VAL A 27 -3.29 3.99 -1.01
CA VAL A 27 -2.44 2.81 -1.25
C VAL A 27 -3.28 1.60 -1.68
N PHE A 28 -4.36 1.29 -0.95
CA PHE A 28 -5.22 0.15 -1.25
C PHE A 28 -5.95 0.33 -2.60
N ASP A 29 -6.48 1.52 -2.88
CA ASP A 29 -7.13 1.85 -4.16
C ASP A 29 -6.14 1.76 -5.34
N PHE A 30 -4.91 2.22 -5.14
CA PHE A 30 -3.85 2.08 -6.14
C PHE A 30 -3.57 0.61 -6.44
N LEU A 31 -3.42 -0.23 -5.40
CA LEU A 31 -3.20 -1.66 -5.57
C LEU A 31 -4.40 -2.36 -6.24
N LEU A 32 -5.63 -1.96 -5.89
CA LEU A 32 -6.85 -2.46 -6.52
C LEU A 32 -6.86 -2.15 -8.02
N SER A 33 -6.60 -0.89 -8.39
CA SER A 33 -6.60 -0.41 -9.79
C SER A 33 -5.55 -1.07 -10.68
N ASN A 34 -4.53 -1.70 -10.09
CA ASN A 34 -3.41 -2.34 -10.79
C ASN A 34 -3.45 -3.88 -10.69
N ASP A 35 -4.57 -4.46 -10.27
CA ASP A 35 -4.76 -5.89 -10.06
C ASP A 35 -3.70 -6.49 -9.12
N MET A 36 -3.38 -5.80 -8.03
CA MET A 36 -2.34 -6.19 -7.07
C MET A 36 -2.88 -6.71 -5.73
N LEU A 37 -4.17 -6.56 -5.48
CA LEU A 37 -4.81 -7.11 -4.29
C LEU A 37 -5.14 -8.60 -4.44
N SER A 38 -5.23 -9.28 -3.30
CA SER A 38 -5.88 -10.58 -3.17
C SER A 38 -7.37 -10.39 -2.81
N ASN A 39 -8.11 -11.48 -2.65
CA ASN A 39 -9.48 -11.42 -2.13
C ASN A 39 -9.53 -10.81 -0.72
N ASP A 40 -8.60 -11.18 0.17
CA ASP A 40 -8.50 -10.61 1.53
C ASP A 40 -8.25 -9.09 1.50
N GLY A 41 -7.48 -8.61 0.51
CA GLY A 41 -7.24 -7.17 0.34
C GLY A 41 -8.46 -6.42 -0.18
N ILE A 42 -9.21 -7.03 -1.11
CA ILE A 42 -10.47 -6.48 -1.62
C ILE A 42 -11.50 -6.42 -0.50
N GLU A 43 -11.62 -7.49 0.30
CA GLU A 43 -12.52 -7.53 1.46
C GLU A 43 -12.17 -6.41 2.46
N GLN A 44 -10.89 -6.13 2.71
CA GLN A 44 -10.47 -5.00 3.55
C GLN A 44 -10.99 -3.63 3.04
N ILE A 45 -11.06 -3.43 1.72
CA ILE A 45 -11.66 -2.23 1.16
C ILE A 45 -13.18 -2.22 1.38
N GLU A 46 -13.85 -3.35 1.14
CA GLU A 46 -15.30 -3.49 1.26
C GLU A 46 -15.82 -3.30 2.70
N ILE A 47 -15.10 -3.82 3.70
CA ILE A 47 -15.42 -3.61 5.12
C ILE A 47 -15.02 -2.22 5.62
N GLY A 48 -14.10 -1.56 4.91
CA GLY A 48 -13.58 -0.23 5.21
C GLY A 48 -12.20 -0.24 5.84
N ILE A 49 -11.35 0.69 5.38
CA ILE A 49 -10.02 0.94 5.93
C ILE A 49 -10.14 1.75 7.24
N ASP A 50 -9.73 1.12 8.34
CA ASP A 50 -9.68 1.69 9.69
C ASP A 50 -8.30 1.50 10.36
N GLU A 51 -8.18 1.87 11.64
CA GLU A 51 -6.92 1.86 12.37
C GLU A 51 -6.33 0.45 12.58
N GLU A 52 -7.18 -0.57 12.54
CA GLU A 52 -6.83 -1.97 12.82
C GLU A 52 -6.49 -2.75 11.54
N CYS A 53 -6.70 -2.14 10.36
CA CYS A 53 -6.30 -2.74 9.10
C CYS A 53 -4.78 -2.91 9.00
N SER A 54 -4.34 -3.71 8.03
CA SER A 54 -2.91 -3.84 7.77
C SER A 54 -2.63 -4.15 6.31
N LEU A 55 -1.66 -3.43 5.76
CA LEU A 55 -1.05 -3.81 4.50
C LEU A 55 -0.09 -4.96 4.79
N ASN A 56 -0.51 -6.19 4.52
CA ASN A 56 0.25 -7.40 4.81
C ASN A 56 0.30 -8.32 3.58
N GLU A 57 1.12 -9.37 3.66
CA GLU A 57 1.32 -10.27 2.51
C GLU A 57 0.07 -11.06 2.09
N MET A 58 -0.94 -11.20 2.96
CA MET A 58 -2.21 -11.85 2.62
C MET A 58 -3.14 -10.90 1.86
N ALA A 59 -3.02 -9.58 2.05
CA ALA A 59 -3.85 -8.57 1.38
C ALA A 59 -3.50 -8.37 -0.12
N VAL A 60 -2.37 -8.93 -0.57
CA VAL A 60 -1.87 -8.74 -1.92
C VAL A 60 -1.65 -10.07 -2.63
N ASN A 61 -1.74 -10.06 -3.95
CA ASN A 61 -1.33 -11.20 -4.75
C ASN A 61 0.19 -11.18 -5.00
N LYS A 62 0.71 -12.14 -5.78
CA LYS A 62 2.15 -12.24 -6.07
C LYS A 62 2.74 -10.97 -6.69
N LYS A 63 2.02 -10.32 -7.62
CA LYS A 63 2.45 -9.08 -8.28
C LYS A 63 2.51 -7.94 -7.26
N GLY A 64 1.45 -7.79 -6.45
CA GLY A 64 1.40 -6.77 -5.40
C GLY A 64 2.50 -6.95 -4.35
N LYS A 65 2.74 -8.19 -3.90
CA LYS A 65 3.84 -8.51 -2.98
C LYS A 65 5.20 -8.08 -3.54
N SER A 66 5.52 -8.49 -4.77
CA SER A 66 6.79 -8.12 -5.40
C SER A 66 6.94 -6.62 -5.61
N PHE A 67 5.85 -5.91 -5.94
CA PHE A 67 5.86 -4.46 -6.07
C PHE A 67 6.11 -3.76 -4.72
N LEU A 68 5.42 -4.18 -3.65
CA LEU A 68 5.60 -3.61 -2.32
C LEU A 68 6.99 -3.88 -1.75
N GLU A 69 7.52 -5.09 -1.93
CA GLU A 69 8.90 -5.43 -1.55
C GLU A 69 9.93 -4.57 -2.30
N TYR A 70 9.63 -4.18 -3.55
CA TYR A 70 10.51 -3.35 -4.35
C TYR A 70 10.57 -1.89 -3.88
N CYS A 71 9.44 -1.28 -3.50
CA CYS A 71 9.40 0.17 -3.30
C CYS A 71 8.81 0.69 -1.99
N TYR A 72 8.04 -0.11 -1.25
CA TYR A 72 7.14 0.47 -0.24
C TYR A 72 7.90 1.13 0.93
N ASN A 73 9.04 0.55 1.33
CA ASN A 73 9.88 1.11 2.39
C ASN A 73 10.44 2.51 2.04
N ASP A 74 10.58 2.84 0.75
CA ASP A 74 11.07 4.14 0.31
C ASP A 74 10.03 5.25 0.45
N ILE A 75 8.74 4.89 0.42
CA ILE A 75 7.61 5.82 0.29
C ILE A 75 6.67 5.78 1.50
N ILE A 76 6.88 4.88 2.45
CA ILE A 76 6.01 4.67 3.62
C ILE A 76 5.81 5.94 4.47
N ASN A 77 6.77 6.87 4.47
CA ASN A 77 6.68 8.10 5.26
C ASN A 77 6.09 9.28 4.47
N TYR A 78 5.63 9.06 3.23
CA TYR A 78 5.02 10.11 2.43
C TYR A 78 3.60 10.39 2.93
N ASN A 79 3.15 11.63 2.77
CA ASN A 79 1.76 12.00 3.03
C ASN A 79 0.84 11.46 1.92
N SER A 80 -0.47 11.66 2.08
CA SER A 80 -1.49 11.20 1.13
C SER A 80 -1.34 11.81 -0.28
N GLU A 81 -0.88 13.06 -0.39
CA GLU A 81 -0.69 13.73 -1.69
C GLU A 81 0.53 13.15 -2.44
N ASP A 82 1.65 13.00 -1.74
CA ASP A 82 2.92 12.59 -2.32
C ASP A 82 2.96 11.07 -2.61
N ILE A 83 2.29 10.26 -1.79
CA ILE A 83 2.37 8.79 -1.93
C ILE A 83 1.72 8.30 -3.23
N ALA A 84 0.65 8.95 -3.69
CA ALA A 84 -0.01 8.59 -4.93
C ALA A 84 0.95 8.73 -6.12
N THR A 85 1.59 9.89 -6.25
CA THR A 85 2.58 10.15 -7.30
C THR A 85 3.76 9.19 -7.20
N ALA A 86 4.29 8.97 -6.00
CA ALA A 86 5.41 8.07 -5.79
C ALA A 86 5.09 6.61 -6.19
N LEU A 87 3.88 6.13 -5.89
CA LEU A 87 3.42 4.79 -6.30
C LEU A 87 3.41 4.64 -7.83
N TYR A 88 2.90 5.64 -8.56
CA TYR A 88 2.92 5.62 -10.03
C TYR A 88 4.34 5.61 -10.60
N GLU A 89 5.24 6.44 -10.08
CA GLU A 89 6.64 6.47 -10.54
C GLU A 89 7.38 5.15 -10.27
N LYS A 90 7.14 4.55 -9.10
CA LYS A 90 7.69 3.24 -8.74
C LYS A 90 7.12 2.14 -9.62
N LEU A 91 5.84 2.18 -9.98
CA LEU A 91 5.22 1.21 -10.88
C LEU A 91 5.84 1.25 -12.28
N LEU A 92 6.05 2.45 -12.83
CA LEU A 92 6.73 2.61 -14.12
C LEU A 92 8.15 2.02 -14.08
N SER A 93 8.87 2.23 -12.99
CA SER A 93 10.22 1.69 -12.80
C SER A 93 10.22 0.17 -12.63
N PHE A 94 9.27 -0.35 -11.86
CA PHE A 94 9.08 -1.79 -11.62
C PHE A 94 8.77 -2.54 -12.92
N ASN A 95 7.86 -2.02 -13.74
CA ASN A 95 7.50 -2.67 -15.01
C ASN A 95 8.68 -2.71 -15.99
N LYS A 96 9.48 -1.65 -16.08
CA LYS A 96 10.71 -1.63 -16.92
C LYS A 96 11.72 -2.69 -16.51
N LEU A 97 11.84 -3.00 -15.21
CA LEU A 97 12.74 -4.06 -14.73
C LEU A 97 12.25 -5.44 -15.16
N GLN A 98 10.94 -5.66 -15.23
CA GLN A 98 10.37 -6.96 -15.63
C GLN A 98 10.48 -7.24 -17.13
N GLU A 99 10.52 -6.21 -17.98
CA GLU A 99 10.70 -6.37 -19.43
C GLU A 99 12.12 -6.85 -19.82
N HIS A 100 13.07 -6.81 -18.89
CA HIS A 100 14.46 -7.23 -19.09
C HIS A 100 14.84 -8.54 -18.37
N CYS A 101 13.85 -9.26 -17.82
CA CYS A 101 14.04 -10.56 -17.16
C CYS A 101 13.46 -11.73 -17.97
#